data_AF-A0A7W9HPX6-F1
#
_entry.id   AF-A0A7W9HPX6-F1
#
_cell.length_a   1.000
_cell.length_b   1.000
_cell.length_c   1.000
_cell.angle_alpha   90.00
_cell.angle_beta   90.00
_cell.angle_gamma   90.00
#
_symmetry.space_group_name_H-M   'P 1'
#
loop_
_entity.id
_entity.type
_entity.pdbx_description
1 polymer ?
#
loop_
_entity_poly.entity_id
_entity_poly.type
_entity_poly.pdbx_seq_one_letter_code
_entity_poly.pdbx_strand_id
1 'polypeptide(L)'
;MGRAALLGFVIGTALMTVLLMVGLVSSTNDGSAASWVGTLIASGMVGVVMGGIPGTLVGVVVGAVRRRSRPALPLFVPPPPPLPPPPPPNDRWAAMVGRCELAVRRAHAAVATVPASPARDWLERIAGQFGGELTAVRRIADLARALGADQNHPASQRLSAAVRDFTSFEDEVGRVALQMLDQTSLDAVRSHLEVLEQQLPHLGAS
;
A
#
# COMPACT_ATOMS: atom_id res chain seq x y z
N MET A 1 -10.48 -21.65 -11.85
CA MET A 1 -10.90 -20.23 -11.77
C MET A 1 -11.78 -20.08 -10.55
N GLY A 2 -11.32 -19.53 -9.40
CA GLY A 2 -12.15 -19.80 -8.19
C GLY A 2 -11.85 -19.17 -6.85
N ARG A 3 -10.97 -18.16 -6.70
CA ARG A 3 -10.87 -17.42 -5.42
C ARG A 3 -10.62 -15.92 -5.61
N ALA A 4 -9.76 -15.56 -6.56
CA ALA A 4 -9.48 -14.17 -6.90
C ALA A 4 -10.69 -13.44 -7.53
N ALA A 5 -11.43 -14.11 -8.42
CA ALA A 5 -12.65 -13.54 -9.02
C ALA A 5 -13.77 -13.31 -7.99
N LEU A 6 -13.83 -14.16 -6.96
CA LEU A 6 -14.83 -14.09 -5.90
C LEU A 6 -14.51 -12.95 -4.92
N LEU A 7 -13.22 -12.77 -4.58
CA LEU A 7 -12.76 -11.61 -3.80
C LEU A 7 -12.94 -10.28 -4.55
N GLY A 8 -12.67 -10.27 -5.86
CA GLY A 8 -12.92 -9.10 -6.70
C GLY A 8 -14.41 -8.73 -6.76
N PHE A 9 -15.30 -9.73 -6.82
CA PHE A 9 -16.74 -9.52 -6.77
C PHE A 9 -17.19 -8.95 -5.42
N VAL A 10 -16.68 -9.47 -4.30
CA VAL A 10 -17.03 -8.99 -2.94
C VAL A 10 -16.52 -7.57 -2.70
N ILE A 11 -15.30 -7.25 -3.14
CA ILE A 11 -14.76 -5.89 -3.03
C ILE A 11 -15.54 -4.93 -3.93
N GLY A 12 -15.89 -5.36 -5.15
CA GLY A 12 -16.66 -4.56 -6.09
C GLY A 12 -18.09 -4.25 -5.61
N THR A 13 -18.79 -5.24 -5.05
CA THR A 13 -20.13 -5.03 -4.49
C THR A 13 -20.09 -4.17 -3.23
N ALA A 14 -19.11 -4.36 -2.36
CA ALA A 14 -18.92 -3.51 -1.19
C ALA A 14 -18.68 -2.05 -1.58
N LEU A 15 -17.80 -1.82 -2.57
CA LEU A 15 -17.46 -0.48 -3.03
C LEU A 15 -18.65 0.21 -3.73
N MET A 16 -19.42 -0.53 -4.54
CA MET A 16 -20.67 -0.02 -5.13
C MET A 16 -21.70 0.34 -4.07
N THR A 17 -21.85 -0.47 -3.03
CA THR A 17 -22.84 -0.24 -1.96
C THR A 17 -22.49 1.01 -1.15
N VAL A 18 -21.20 1.21 -0.85
CA VAL A 18 -20.71 2.43 -0.17
C VAL A 18 -20.94 3.66 -1.04
N LEU A 19 -20.65 3.58 -2.35
CA LEU A 19 -20.85 4.69 -3.28
C LEU A 19 -22.34 5.05 -3.43
N LEU A 20 -23.21 4.05 -3.45
CA LEU A 20 -24.67 4.22 -3.48
C LEU A 20 -25.19 4.87 -2.19
N MET A 21 -24.69 4.46 -1.03
CA MET A 21 -25.05 5.06 0.26
C MET A 21 -24.58 6.52 0.37
N VAL A 22 -23.35 6.82 -0.06
CA VAL A 22 -22.83 8.20 -0.08
C VAL A 22 -23.60 9.08 -1.06
N GLY A 23 -23.96 8.53 -2.23
CA GLY A 23 -24.82 9.22 -3.20
C GLY A 23 -26.23 9.49 -2.66
N LEU A 24 -26.87 8.51 -2.03
CA LEU A 24 -28.21 8.65 -1.46
C LEU A 24 -28.27 9.67 -0.31
N VAL A 25 -27.23 9.74 0.53
CA VAL A 25 -27.12 10.75 1.61
C VAL A 25 -26.86 12.15 1.04
N SER A 26 -26.23 12.25 -0.13
CA SER A 26 -25.94 13.54 -0.77
C SER A 26 -27.10 14.04 -1.65
N SER A 27 -28.01 13.15 -2.08
CA SER A 27 -29.08 13.46 -3.03
C SER A 27 -30.40 13.93 -2.41
N THR A 28 -30.46 14.20 -1.11
CA THR A 28 -31.68 14.74 -0.49
C THR A 28 -31.94 16.23 -0.79
N ASN A 29 -31.14 16.89 -1.64
CA ASN A 29 -31.23 18.35 -1.79
C ASN A 29 -31.49 18.94 -3.17
N ASP A 30 -31.62 18.22 -4.29
CA ASP A 30 -32.03 18.89 -5.53
C ASP A 30 -32.82 17.99 -6.49
N GLY A 31 -34.06 18.41 -6.76
CA GLY A 31 -34.97 17.75 -7.68
C GLY A 31 -34.57 17.98 -9.14
N SER A 32 -33.94 16.99 -9.77
CA SER A 32 -34.04 16.81 -11.22
C SER A 32 -33.69 15.36 -11.61
N ALA A 33 -34.73 14.54 -11.79
CA ALA A 33 -34.64 13.11 -12.05
C ALA A 33 -34.25 12.72 -13.50
N ALA A 34 -33.62 13.63 -14.27
CA ALA A 34 -33.59 13.51 -15.73
C ALA A 34 -32.21 13.44 -16.41
N SER A 35 -31.07 13.38 -15.70
CA SER A 35 -29.75 13.40 -16.37
C SER A 35 -28.72 12.36 -15.90
N TRP A 36 -29.12 11.28 -15.23
CA TRP A 36 -28.17 10.41 -14.53
C TRP A 36 -27.69 9.23 -15.40
N VAL A 37 -28.47 8.89 -16.44
CA VAL A 37 -28.18 7.76 -17.34
C VAL A 37 -27.11 8.13 -18.38
N GLY A 38 -27.01 9.41 -18.77
CA GLY A 38 -26.01 9.88 -19.75
C GLY A 38 -24.57 9.85 -19.21
N THR A 39 -24.38 10.18 -17.94
CA THR A 39 -23.04 10.29 -17.32
C THR A 39 -22.42 8.92 -17.01
N LEU A 40 -23.25 7.88 -16.82
CA LEU A 40 -22.77 6.52 -16.56
C LEU A 40 -22.18 5.83 -17.80
N ILE A 41 -22.65 6.16 -18.99
CA ILE A 41 -22.15 5.56 -20.24
C ILE A 41 -20.81 6.20 -20.67
N ALA A 42 -20.61 7.50 -20.41
CA ALA A 42 -19.36 8.19 -20.72
C ALA A 42 -18.19 7.82 -19.77
N SER A 43 -18.49 7.51 -18.50
CA SER A 43 -17.48 7.15 -17.50
C SER A 43 -16.93 5.71 -17.66
N GLY A 44 -17.73 4.79 -18.22
CA GLY A 44 -17.37 3.38 -18.36
C GLY A 44 -16.22 3.08 -19.34
N MET A 45 -15.98 3.93 -20.35
CA MET A 45 -14.98 3.66 -21.39
C MET A 45 -13.55 4.09 -21.03
N VAL A 46 -13.36 5.06 -20.12
CA VAL A 46 -12.02 5.55 -19.76
C VAL A 46 -11.31 4.63 -18.75
N GLY A 47 -12.07 3.91 -17.93
CA GLY A 47 -11.51 3.00 -16.91
C GLY A 47 -10.89 1.70 -17.45
N VAL A 48 -11.31 1.22 -18.63
CA VAL A 48 -10.85 -0.07 -19.18
C VAL A 48 -9.51 0.07 -19.92
N VAL A 49 -9.19 1.25 -20.46
CA VAL A 49 -7.96 1.45 -21.24
C VAL A 49 -6.74 1.80 -20.37
N MET A 50 -6.94 2.49 -19.25
CA MET A 50 -5.83 2.92 -18.36
C MET A 50 -5.43 1.91 -17.28
N GLY A 51 -6.26 0.89 -16.98
CA GLY A 51 -5.98 -0.09 -15.93
C GLY A 51 -5.41 -1.44 -16.41
N GLY A 52 -5.59 -1.80 -17.68
CA GLY A 52 -5.31 -3.16 -18.17
C GLY A 52 -3.87 -3.44 -18.60
N ILE A 53 -3.11 -2.42 -18.97
CA ILE A 53 -1.79 -2.56 -19.60
C ILE A 53 -0.62 -2.50 -18.60
N PRO A 54 -0.63 -1.72 -17.50
CA PRO A 54 0.54 -1.64 -16.61
C PRO A 54 0.81 -2.93 -15.82
N GLY A 55 -0.22 -3.73 -15.52
CA GLY A 55 -0.11 -4.93 -14.69
C GLY A 55 0.57 -6.12 -15.36
N THR A 56 0.54 -6.22 -16.69
CA THR A 56 1.09 -7.37 -17.41
C THR A 56 2.59 -7.26 -17.68
N LEU A 57 3.12 -6.03 -17.84
CA LEU A 57 4.55 -5.81 -18.08
C LEU A 57 5.41 -6.12 -16.85
N VAL A 58 4.95 -5.77 -15.64
CA VAL A 58 5.70 -6.06 -14.40
C VAL A 58 5.75 -7.57 -14.11
N GLY A 59 4.70 -8.32 -14.48
CA GLY A 59 4.66 -9.79 -14.33
C GLY A 59 5.63 -10.55 -15.24
N VAL A 60 5.87 -10.05 -16.46
CA VAL A 60 6.76 -10.71 -17.44
C VAL A 60 8.24 -10.50 -17.10
N VAL A 61 8.62 -9.31 -16.62
CA VAL A 61 10.03 -9.01 -16.27
C VAL A 61 10.51 -9.83 -15.06
N VAL A 62 9.66 -9.99 -14.04
CA VAL A 62 10.01 -10.81 -12.86
C VAL A 62 10.01 -12.32 -13.18
N GLY A 63 9.17 -12.76 -14.12
CA GLY A 63 9.13 -14.14 -14.60
C GLY A 63 10.33 -14.55 -15.46
N ALA A 64 10.88 -13.62 -16.26
CA ALA A 64 12.01 -13.89 -17.15
C ALA A 64 13.35 -14.00 -16.41
N VAL A 65 13.58 -13.21 -15.36
CA VAL A 65 14.86 -13.21 -14.62
C VAL A 65 15.02 -14.48 -13.77
N ARG A 66 13.93 -15.02 -13.21
CA ARG A 66 13.99 -16.27 -12.42
C ARG A 66 14.28 -17.53 -13.24
N ARG A 67 14.12 -17.52 -14.56
CA ARG A 67 14.36 -18.69 -15.42
C ARG A 67 15.79 -18.81 -15.95
N ARG A 68 16.63 -17.78 -15.82
CA ARG A 68 17.96 -17.75 -16.48
C ARG A 68 19.12 -18.34 -15.67
N SER A 69 18.94 -18.66 -14.39
CA SER A 69 20.05 -19.07 -13.51
C SER A 69 20.11 -20.57 -13.16
N ARG A 70 19.63 -21.46 -14.03
CA ARG A 70 19.94 -22.90 -13.91
C ARG A 70 20.99 -23.30 -14.94
N PRO A 71 22.28 -23.39 -14.57
CA PRO A 71 23.25 -24.13 -15.37
C PRO A 71 22.89 -25.62 -15.32
N ALA A 72 22.56 -26.19 -16.49
CA ALA A 72 22.40 -27.63 -16.68
C ALA A 72 23.81 -28.25 -16.83
N LEU A 73 24.25 -28.97 -15.80
CA LEU A 73 25.44 -29.81 -15.85
C LEU A 73 25.06 -31.23 -16.30
N PRO A 74 25.95 -31.94 -17.03
CA PRO A 74 25.69 -33.27 -17.58
C PRO A 74 25.46 -34.33 -16.48
N LEU A 75 24.54 -35.24 -16.78
CA LEU A 75 24.08 -36.35 -15.94
C LEU A 75 25.22 -37.29 -15.56
N PHE A 76 25.72 -37.16 -14.33
CA PHE A 76 26.37 -38.23 -13.59
C PHE A 76 25.35 -38.72 -12.58
N VAL A 77 24.90 -39.98 -12.66
CA VAL A 77 23.90 -40.55 -11.73
C VAL A 77 24.59 -40.80 -10.39
N PRO A 78 24.37 -40.00 -9.34
CA PRO A 78 24.91 -40.27 -8.02
C PRO A 78 23.98 -41.26 -7.28
N PRO A 79 24.46 -41.92 -6.22
CA PRO A 79 23.59 -42.70 -5.32
C PRO A 79 22.41 -41.85 -4.82
N PRO A 80 21.25 -42.46 -4.50
CA PRO A 80 20.06 -41.72 -4.13
C PRO A 80 20.39 -40.73 -3.01
N PRO A 81 20.14 -39.42 -3.19
CA PRO A 81 20.44 -38.44 -2.17
C PRO A 81 19.64 -38.78 -0.91
N PRO A 82 20.21 -38.54 0.29
CA PRO A 82 19.42 -38.61 1.51
C PRO A 82 18.17 -37.75 1.32
N LEU A 83 17.02 -38.29 1.73
CA LEU A 83 15.74 -37.58 1.68
C LEU A 83 15.98 -36.17 2.22
N PRO A 84 15.64 -35.11 1.46
CA PRO A 84 15.79 -33.76 1.96
C PRO A 84 15.03 -33.67 3.29
N PRO A 85 15.63 -33.05 4.33
CA PRO A 85 14.93 -32.87 5.59
C PRO A 85 13.57 -32.22 5.29
N PRO A 86 12.49 -32.60 6.00
CA PRO A 86 11.20 -31.98 5.80
C PRO A 86 11.39 -30.46 5.84
N PRO A 87 10.80 -29.72 4.88
CA PRO A 87 10.94 -28.27 4.86
C PRO A 87 10.59 -27.73 6.25
N PRO A 88 11.39 -26.78 6.80
CA PRO A 88 11.12 -26.25 8.12
C PRO A 88 9.65 -25.84 8.18
N PRO A 89 8.92 -26.20 9.24
CA PRO A 89 7.50 -25.90 9.34
C PRO A 89 7.35 -24.39 9.10
N ASN A 90 6.60 -24.02 8.07
CA ASN A 90 6.38 -22.63 7.70
C ASN A 90 5.74 -21.92 8.89
N ASP A 91 6.56 -21.21 9.66
CA ASP A 91 6.12 -20.56 10.88
C ASP A 91 5.28 -19.35 10.51
N ARG A 92 3.97 -19.59 10.43
CA ARG A 92 2.97 -18.56 10.11
C ARG A 92 3.06 -17.34 11.02
N TRP A 93 3.51 -17.50 12.26
CA TRP A 93 3.69 -16.41 13.21
C TRP A 93 4.84 -15.51 12.77
N ALA A 94 5.97 -16.12 12.40
CA ALA A 94 7.11 -15.40 11.82
C ALA A 94 6.73 -14.71 10.51
N ALA A 95 5.91 -15.34 9.67
CA ALA A 95 5.41 -14.71 8.44
C ALA A 95 4.54 -13.47 8.70
N MET A 96 3.70 -13.48 9.74
CA MET A 96 2.90 -12.31 10.13
C MET A 96 3.76 -11.19 10.71
N VAL A 97 4.67 -11.50 11.62
CA VAL A 97 5.64 -10.53 12.17
C VAL A 97 6.46 -9.90 11.04
N GLY A 98 6.94 -10.70 10.10
CA GLY A 98 7.72 -10.24 8.95
C GLY A 98 6.96 -9.26 8.04
N ARG A 99 5.63 -9.36 7.96
CA ARG A 99 4.80 -8.37 7.24
C ARG A 99 4.74 -7.04 7.99
N CYS A 100 4.55 -7.06 9.31
CA CYS A 100 4.58 -5.83 10.11
C CYS A 100 5.94 -5.13 10.00
N GLU A 101 7.03 -5.88 10.09
CA GLU A 101 8.38 -5.34 9.94
C GLU A 101 8.62 -4.74 8.54
N LEU A 102 8.09 -5.39 7.51
CA LEU A 102 8.17 -4.86 6.15
C LEU A 102 7.40 -3.54 6.02
N ALA A 103 6.21 -3.44 6.59
CA ALA A 103 5.40 -2.23 6.59
C ALA A 103 6.12 -1.06 7.27
N VAL A 104 6.71 -1.29 8.45
CA VAL A 104 7.53 -0.27 9.14
C VAL A 104 8.72 0.17 8.30
N ARG A 105 9.46 -0.78 7.70
CA ARG A 105 10.60 -0.44 6.84
C ARG A 105 10.18 0.43 5.65
N ARG A 106 9.03 0.13 5.04
CA ARG A 106 8.50 0.90 3.90
C ARG A 106 7.99 2.27 4.33
N ALA A 107 7.33 2.38 5.48
CA ALA A 107 6.94 3.66 6.04
C ALA A 107 8.17 4.56 6.28
N HIS A 108 9.23 4.05 6.92
CA HIS A 108 10.47 4.81 7.07
C HIS A 108 11.12 5.18 5.72
N ALA A 109 11.11 4.27 4.75
CA ALA A 109 11.62 4.57 3.41
C ALA A 109 10.81 5.68 2.72
N ALA A 110 9.48 5.70 2.87
CA ALA A 110 8.61 6.75 2.34
C ALA A 110 8.85 8.10 3.05
N VAL A 111 9.01 8.11 4.37
CA VAL A 111 9.35 9.34 5.11
C VAL A 111 10.71 9.90 4.66
N ALA A 112 11.68 9.02 4.37
CA ALA A 112 13.01 9.43 3.91
C ALA A 112 13.00 10.11 2.51
N THR A 113 11.95 9.90 1.68
CA THR A 113 11.83 10.61 0.40
C THR A 113 11.25 12.01 0.55
N VAL A 114 10.69 12.37 1.71
CA VAL A 114 10.13 13.71 1.96
C VAL A 114 11.28 14.70 2.20
N PRO A 115 11.25 15.90 1.58
CA PRO A 115 12.24 16.94 1.81
C PRO A 115 12.26 17.39 3.28
N ALA A 116 13.42 17.91 3.72
CA ALA A 116 13.60 18.39 5.09
C ALA A 116 12.57 19.49 5.41
N SER A 117 11.70 19.20 6.37
CA SER A 117 10.58 20.04 6.78
C SER A 117 10.11 19.63 8.17
N PRO A 118 9.45 20.51 8.95
CA PRO A 118 8.87 20.14 10.25
C PRO A 118 7.87 18.98 10.15
N ALA A 119 7.21 18.89 9.00
CA ALA A 119 6.31 17.82 8.60
C ALA A 119 7.01 16.45 8.53
N ARG A 120 8.20 16.40 7.89
CA ARG A 120 9.04 15.20 7.86
C ARG A 120 9.45 14.78 9.26
N ASP A 121 9.91 15.70 10.11
CA ASP A 121 10.36 15.39 11.47
C ASP A 121 9.22 14.80 12.32
N TRP A 122 7.99 15.29 12.11
CA TRP A 122 6.80 14.72 12.72
C TRP A 122 6.51 13.30 12.22
N LEU A 123 6.56 13.06 10.91
CA LEU A 123 6.37 11.72 10.32
C LEU A 123 7.44 10.73 10.82
N GLU A 124 8.68 11.16 10.94
CA GLU A 124 9.80 10.34 11.40
C GLU A 124 9.60 9.89 12.85
N ARG A 125 9.11 10.78 13.72
CA ARG A 125 8.74 10.43 15.10
C ARG A 125 7.62 9.40 15.16
N ILE A 126 6.56 9.55 14.35
CA ILE A 126 5.44 8.61 14.34
C ILE A 126 5.90 7.25 13.80
N ALA A 127 6.66 7.23 12.71
CA ALA A 127 7.22 5.99 12.17
C ALA A 127 8.11 5.28 13.22
N GLY A 128 8.91 6.05 13.98
CA GLY A 128 9.70 5.53 15.10
C GLY A 128 8.86 4.93 16.22
N GLN A 129 7.79 5.61 16.64
CA GLN A 129 6.85 5.08 17.64
C GLN A 129 6.21 3.77 17.14
N PHE A 130 5.83 3.73 15.87
CA PHE A 130 5.25 2.55 15.25
C PHE A 130 6.23 1.38 15.14
N GLY A 131 7.51 1.66 14.90
CA GLY A 131 8.59 0.67 15.01
C GLY A 131 8.74 0.10 16.41
N GLY A 132 8.49 0.89 17.46
CA GLY A 132 8.46 0.43 18.85
C GLY A 132 7.40 -0.65 19.13
N GLU A 133 6.23 -0.53 18.49
CA GLU A 133 5.12 -1.49 18.62
C GLU A 133 5.43 -2.89 18.07
N LEU A 134 6.43 -3.03 17.19
CA LEU A 134 6.87 -4.35 16.69
C LEU A 134 7.28 -5.31 17.81
N THR A 135 7.81 -4.78 18.92
CA THR A 135 8.18 -5.60 20.08
C THR A 135 6.94 -6.22 20.74
N ALA A 136 5.81 -5.51 20.76
CA ALA A 136 4.54 -6.07 21.23
C ALA A 136 4.02 -7.16 20.29
N VAL A 137 4.10 -6.93 18.97
CA VAL A 137 3.70 -7.91 17.94
C VAL A 137 4.53 -9.20 18.05
N ARG A 138 5.85 -9.09 18.23
CA ARG A 138 6.75 -10.24 18.45
C ARG A 138 6.37 -11.03 19.70
N ARG A 139 6.11 -10.35 20.83
CA ARG A 139 5.66 -11.00 22.07
C ARG A 139 4.34 -11.76 21.90
N ILE A 140 3.39 -11.20 21.15
CA ILE A 140 2.13 -11.89 20.84
C ILE A 140 2.37 -13.12 19.97
N ALA A 141 3.26 -13.03 18.97
CA ALA A 141 3.62 -14.15 18.12
C ALA A 141 4.33 -15.28 18.90
N ASP A 142 5.23 -14.93 19.81
CA ASP A 142 5.92 -15.91 20.67
C ASP A 142 4.95 -16.59 21.64
N LEU A 143 4.01 -15.83 22.21
CA LEU A 143 2.92 -16.38 23.03
C LEU A 143 2.05 -17.34 22.21
N ALA A 144 1.64 -16.94 21.00
CA ALA A 144 0.83 -17.79 20.13
C ALA A 144 1.55 -19.09 19.74
N ARG A 145 2.87 -19.01 19.55
CA ARG A 145 3.73 -20.18 19.28
C ARG A 145 3.82 -21.09 20.50
N ALA A 146 4.07 -20.54 21.69
CA ALA A 146 4.17 -21.30 22.94
C ALA A 146 2.86 -22.01 23.30
N LEU A 147 1.72 -21.37 23.02
CA LEU A 147 0.39 -21.94 23.24
C LEU A 147 -0.03 -22.98 22.19
N GLY A 148 0.74 -23.18 21.12
CA GLY A 148 0.31 -24.01 19.99
C GLY A 148 -1.01 -23.52 19.38
N ALA A 149 -1.26 -22.20 19.46
CA ALA A 149 -2.52 -21.59 19.05
C ALA A 149 -2.87 -21.96 17.61
N ASP A 150 -4.15 -22.18 17.32
CA ASP A 150 -4.67 -22.44 15.97
C ASP A 150 -5.09 -21.13 15.27
N GLN A 151 -5.79 -21.19 14.12
CA GLN A 151 -6.20 -19.97 13.41
C GLN A 151 -7.30 -19.18 14.14
N ASN A 152 -8.12 -19.87 14.94
CA ASN A 152 -9.28 -19.30 15.62
C ASN A 152 -8.93 -18.69 16.97
N HIS A 153 -7.77 -19.03 17.53
CA HIS A 153 -7.28 -18.53 18.80
C HIS A 153 -7.23 -16.99 18.84
N PRO A 154 -7.58 -16.34 19.97
CA PRO A 154 -7.59 -14.87 20.10
C PRO A 154 -6.22 -14.24 19.80
N ALA A 155 -5.11 -14.93 20.09
CA ALA A 155 -3.77 -14.46 19.72
C ALA A 155 -3.57 -14.36 18.19
N SER A 156 -4.16 -15.29 17.41
CA SER A 156 -4.17 -15.25 15.95
C SER A 156 -4.96 -14.06 15.41
N GLN A 157 -6.15 -13.85 15.98
CA GLN A 157 -7.00 -12.71 15.62
C GLN A 157 -6.30 -11.38 15.93
N ARG A 158 -5.67 -11.28 17.11
CA ARG A 158 -4.92 -10.08 17.50
C ARG A 158 -3.72 -9.80 16.59
N LEU A 159 -2.98 -10.84 16.21
CA LEU A 159 -1.84 -10.69 15.31
C LEU A 159 -2.26 -10.32 13.89
N SER A 160 -3.36 -10.90 13.38
CA SER A 160 -3.91 -10.54 12.07
C SER A 160 -4.50 -9.12 12.05
N ALA A 161 -5.09 -8.66 13.16
CA ALA A 161 -5.48 -7.26 13.34
C ALA A 161 -4.26 -6.35 13.28
N ALA A 162 -3.19 -6.66 14.03
CA ALA A 162 -1.95 -5.90 13.97
C ALA A 162 -1.38 -5.83 12.54
N VAL A 163 -1.32 -6.95 11.80
CA VAL A 163 -0.86 -6.93 10.39
C VAL A 163 -1.67 -5.95 9.53
N ARG A 164 -3.00 -5.89 9.71
CA ARG A 164 -3.85 -4.92 8.99
C ARG A 164 -3.55 -3.50 9.40
N ASP A 165 -3.44 -3.23 10.70
CA ASP A 165 -3.15 -1.88 11.22
C ASP A 165 -1.80 -1.37 10.73
N PHE A 166 -0.78 -2.24 10.70
CA PHE A 166 0.55 -1.93 10.15
C PHE A 166 0.52 -1.62 8.66
N THR A 167 -0.25 -2.38 7.88
CA THR A 167 -0.39 -2.12 6.44
C THR A 167 -1.18 -0.83 6.19
N SER A 168 -2.25 -0.58 6.94
CA SER A 168 -3.03 0.67 6.81
C SER A 168 -2.20 1.90 7.16
N PHE A 169 -1.33 1.80 8.17
CA PHE A 169 -0.42 2.87 8.53
C PHE A 169 0.60 3.15 7.43
N GLU A 170 1.21 2.10 6.85
CA GLU A 170 2.10 2.22 5.68
C GLU A 170 1.41 2.99 4.54
N ASP A 171 0.17 2.62 4.20
CA ASP A 171 -0.59 3.27 3.12
C ASP A 171 -0.92 4.74 3.43
N GLU A 172 -1.22 5.08 4.69
CA GLU A 172 -1.48 6.46 5.12
C GLU A 172 -0.21 7.31 5.05
N VAL A 173 0.90 6.81 5.59
CA VAL A 173 2.21 7.50 5.50
C VAL A 173 2.61 7.72 4.04
N GLY A 174 2.40 6.73 3.17
CA GLY A 174 2.64 6.85 1.74
C GLY A 174 1.81 7.97 1.10
N ARG A 175 0.51 8.06 1.42
CA ARG A 175 -0.36 9.13 0.92
C ARG A 175 0.05 10.51 1.41
N VAL A 176 0.35 10.65 2.71
CA VAL A 176 0.79 11.93 3.28
C VAL A 176 2.13 12.35 2.68
N ALA A 177 3.08 11.41 2.51
CA ALA A 177 4.36 11.70 1.87
C ALA A 177 4.19 12.18 0.41
N LEU A 178 3.31 11.55 -0.36
CA LEU A 178 2.98 12.01 -1.72
C LEU A 178 2.34 13.39 -1.74
N GLN A 179 1.37 13.64 -0.86
CA GLN A 179 0.72 14.95 -0.74
C GLN A 179 1.74 16.05 -0.39
N MET A 180 2.69 15.76 0.50
CA MET A 180 3.75 16.70 0.86
C MET A 180 4.67 17.00 -0.31
N LEU A 181 5.07 15.98 -1.09
CA LEU A 181 5.87 16.16 -2.30
C LEU A 181 5.14 17.06 -3.31
N ASP A 182 3.85 16.82 -3.53
CA ASP A 182 3.02 17.65 -4.40
C ASP A 182 2.87 19.08 -3.88
N GLN A 183 2.67 19.26 -2.56
CA GLN A 183 2.47 20.58 -1.96
C GLN A 183 3.76 21.39 -1.74
N THR A 184 4.95 20.77 -1.67
CA THR A 184 6.22 21.52 -1.70
C THR A 184 6.43 22.31 -3.00
N SER A 185 5.67 21.99 -4.06
CA SER A 185 5.61 22.84 -5.26
C SER A 185 4.95 24.21 -5.00
N LEU A 186 4.16 24.37 -3.93
CA LEU A 186 3.52 25.65 -3.56
C LEU A 186 4.44 26.58 -2.76
N ASP A 187 5.52 26.08 -2.15
CA ASP A 187 6.60 26.96 -1.68
C ASP A 187 7.32 27.64 -2.87
N ALA A 188 7.26 27.06 -4.08
CA ALA A 188 7.69 27.74 -5.30
C ALA A 188 6.77 28.93 -5.66
N VAL A 189 5.49 28.93 -5.26
CA VAL A 189 4.59 30.09 -5.44
C VAL A 189 4.98 31.25 -4.54
N ARG A 190 5.58 30.97 -3.37
CA ARG A 190 6.13 31.99 -2.46
C ARG A 190 7.36 32.69 -3.04
N SER A 191 8.24 31.94 -3.70
CA SER A 191 9.35 32.54 -4.47
C SER A 191 8.87 33.36 -5.67
N HIS A 192 7.74 32.99 -6.28
CA HIS A 192 7.14 33.77 -7.37
C HIS A 192 6.53 35.09 -6.90
N LEU A 193 6.00 35.13 -5.67
CA LEU A 193 5.51 36.36 -5.04
C LEU A 193 6.66 37.30 -4.65
N GLU A 194 7.79 36.77 -4.20
CA GLU A 194 9.00 37.56 -3.90
C GLU A 194 9.62 38.16 -5.18
N VAL A 195 9.59 37.44 -6.31
CA VAL A 195 9.99 37.96 -7.63
C VAL A 195 9.03 39.03 -8.15
N LEU A 196 7.73 38.91 -7.89
CA LEU A 196 6.75 39.93 -8.26
C LEU A 196 6.91 41.22 -7.42
N GLU A 197 7.32 41.11 -6.17
CA GLU A 197 7.61 42.26 -5.30
C GLU A 197 8.89 43.01 -5.74
N GLN A 198 9.86 42.29 -6.31
CA GLN A 198 11.07 42.89 -6.89
C GLN A 198 10.87 43.53 -8.27
N GLN A 199 9.75 43.25 -8.95
CA GLN A 199 9.39 43.86 -10.24
C GLN A 199 8.49 45.10 -10.11
N LEU A 200 7.93 45.37 -8.93
CA LEU A 200 7.12 46.56 -8.67
C LEU A 200 7.83 47.94 -8.73
N PRO A 201 9.16 48.12 -8.55
CA PRO A 201 9.75 49.46 -8.62
C PRO A 201 9.79 50.09 -10.02
N HIS A 202 9.40 49.36 -11.08
CA HIS A 202 9.42 49.88 -12.46
C HIS A 202 8.07 50.43 -12.95
N LEU A 203 7.01 50.34 -12.14
CA LEU A 203 5.66 50.84 -12.50
C LEU A 203 5.27 52.15 -11.78
N GLY A 204 6.13 52.69 -10.92
CA GLY A 204 5.92 53.97 -10.23
C GLY A 204 6.62 55.18 -10.86
N ALA A 205 7.28 54.99 -12.02
CA ALA A 205 8.04 56.03 -12.71
C ALA A 205 7.54 56.24 -14.14
N SER A 206 6.26 56.57 -14.29
CA SER A 206 5.70 57.16 -15.51
C SER A 206 4.59 58.15 -15.17
#